data_AF-A0A1Y2IX18-F1
#
_entry.id   AF-A0A1Y2IX18-F1
#
_cell.length_a   1.000
_cell.length_b   1.000
_cell.length_c   1.000
_cell.angle_alpha   90.00
_cell.angle_beta   90.00
_cell.angle_gamma   90.00
#
_symmetry.space_group_name_H-M   'P 1'
#
loop_
_entity.id
_entity.type
_entity.pdbx_description
1 polymer ?
#
loop_
_entity_poly.entity_id
_entity_poly.type
_entity_poly.pdbx_seq_one_letter_code
_entity_poly.pdbx_strand_id
1 'polypeptide(L)'
;MVVRVPAYAQLWTRTPQASEDEEQAMSTESDEYSSELSELCDSATPSDDESPDTEMYDSDEGKCDDDNEEYYEFQKNDSVWVRPRGTRSWYQGVIKKVSQPTEPRHLKRGPVYMVVFRRYYATLRDWFSPLEGNIKPDTPRVRALLQDSA
;
A
#
# COMPACT_ATOMS: atom_id res chain seq x y z
N MET A 1 11.82 54.68 24.14
CA MET A 1 11.25 54.37 22.81
C MET A 1 10.37 53.15 22.95
N VAL A 2 9.05 53.31 22.83
CA VAL A 2 8.07 52.21 22.98
C VAL A 2 7.68 51.76 21.58
N VAL A 3 8.09 50.56 21.19
CA VAL A 3 7.80 50.00 19.87
C VAL A 3 6.46 49.26 19.95
N ARG A 4 5.44 49.82 19.30
CA ARG A 4 4.10 49.21 19.15
C ARG A 4 4.19 48.03 18.18
N VAL A 5 3.72 46.87 18.62
CA VAL A 5 3.48 45.69 17.76
C VAL A 5 2.08 45.82 17.14
N PRO A 6 1.91 45.76 15.81
CA PRO A 6 0.58 45.67 15.24
C PRO A 6 0.06 44.23 15.30
N ALA A 7 -1.08 44.07 15.99
CA ALA A 7 -1.91 42.88 15.97
C ALA A 7 -2.62 42.79 14.61
N TYR A 8 -2.31 41.76 13.82
CA TYR A 8 -3.12 41.41 12.66
C TYR A 8 -4.03 40.24 13.02
N ALA A 9 -5.31 40.53 12.85
CA ALA A 9 -6.45 39.76 13.28
C ALA A 9 -6.60 38.43 12.54
N GLN A 10 -7.08 37.44 13.29
CA GLN A 10 -7.65 36.19 12.82
C GLN A 10 -9.02 36.48 12.20
N LEU A 11 -9.19 36.33 10.87
CA LEU A 11 -10.51 36.35 10.22
C LEU A 11 -10.49 35.52 8.94
N TRP A 12 -10.85 34.24 9.03
CA TRP A 12 -11.48 33.48 7.94
C TRP A 12 -12.13 32.20 8.47
N THR A 13 -13.23 32.33 9.18
CA THR A 13 -14.23 31.26 9.27
C THR A 13 -15.28 31.51 8.19
N ARG A 14 -15.26 30.73 7.13
CA ARG A 14 -16.31 30.75 6.10
C ARG A 14 -16.62 29.31 5.67
N THR A 15 -17.48 28.65 6.42
CA THR A 15 -18.24 27.48 5.97
C THR A 15 -19.42 27.96 5.11
N PRO A 16 -19.56 27.48 3.87
CA PRO A 16 -20.86 27.49 3.21
C PRO A 16 -21.71 26.31 3.68
N GLN A 17 -23.00 26.62 3.75
CA GLN A 17 -24.16 25.86 4.19
C GLN A 17 -24.94 25.37 2.95
N ALA A 18 -25.72 24.29 3.12
CA ALA A 18 -26.73 23.72 2.21
C ALA A 18 -26.16 23.00 0.96
N SER A 19 -26.69 21.89 0.46
CA SER A 19 -28.03 21.26 0.46
C SER A 19 -27.84 19.75 0.18
N GLU A 20 -28.49 18.80 0.85
CA GLU A 20 -29.84 18.23 0.61
C GLU A 20 -30.18 17.95 -0.87
N ASP A 21 -30.67 16.71 -1.09
CA ASP A 21 -31.14 16.05 -2.32
C ASP A 21 -30.09 15.58 -3.34
N GLU A 22 -29.93 14.26 -3.49
CA GLU A 22 -30.52 13.57 -4.65
C GLU A 22 -30.36 12.05 -4.54
N GLU A 23 -31.49 11.39 -4.79
CA GLU A 23 -31.75 9.97 -4.82
C GLU A 23 -31.16 9.34 -6.10
N GLN A 24 -30.51 8.18 -5.98
CA GLN A 24 -30.49 7.12 -7.00
C GLN A 24 -29.72 5.90 -6.49
N ALA A 25 -30.43 5.01 -5.79
CA ALA A 25 -29.98 3.64 -5.60
C ALA A 25 -30.30 2.86 -6.89
N MET A 26 -29.30 2.74 -7.76
CA MET A 26 -29.38 1.98 -9.00
C MET A 26 -29.16 0.49 -8.70
N SER A 27 -30.12 -0.31 -9.15
CA SER A 27 -30.13 -1.78 -9.14
C SER A 27 -28.84 -2.38 -9.70
N THR A 28 -28.35 -3.43 -9.06
CA THR A 28 -27.65 -4.53 -9.74
C THR A 28 -28.01 -5.84 -9.05
N GLU A 29 -29.10 -6.42 -9.55
CA GLU A 29 -29.23 -7.86 -9.67
C GLU A 29 -28.04 -8.40 -10.46
N SER A 30 -27.27 -9.32 -9.89
CA SER A 30 -26.18 -10.00 -10.60
C SER A 30 -26.01 -11.40 -10.05
N ASP A 31 -26.69 -12.29 -10.77
CA ASP A 31 -26.19 -13.57 -11.26
C ASP A 31 -25.86 -14.70 -10.29
N GLU A 32 -26.66 -15.74 -10.50
CA GLU A 32 -26.61 -17.07 -9.96
C GLU A 32 -25.21 -17.71 -10.11
N TYR A 33 -24.73 -18.15 -8.95
CA TYR A 33 -23.49 -18.88 -8.75
C TYR A 33 -23.61 -20.29 -9.35
N SER A 34 -23.28 -20.44 -10.63
CA SER A 34 -23.06 -21.75 -11.24
C SER A 34 -21.56 -22.05 -11.28
N SER A 35 -21.12 -22.92 -10.39
CA SER A 35 -19.77 -23.50 -10.40
C SER A 35 -19.90 -25.00 -10.19
N GLU A 36 -20.19 -25.68 -11.29
CA GLU A 36 -20.15 -27.13 -11.43
C GLU A 36 -18.67 -27.55 -11.39
N LEU A 37 -18.19 -27.85 -10.19
CA LEU A 37 -16.89 -28.45 -9.94
C LEU A 37 -16.80 -29.78 -10.71
N SER A 38 -15.99 -29.78 -11.76
CA SER A 38 -15.62 -30.98 -12.51
C SER A 38 -14.78 -31.90 -11.63
N GLU A 39 -15.43 -32.83 -10.94
CA GLU A 39 -14.81 -34.05 -10.45
C GLU A 39 -14.53 -34.95 -11.65
N LEU A 40 -13.26 -35.20 -11.99
CA LEU A 40 -12.76 -36.39 -12.70
C LEU A 40 -11.28 -36.21 -13.05
N CYS A 41 -10.38 -36.65 -12.18
CA CYS A 41 -9.06 -37.10 -12.58
C CYS A 41 -8.91 -38.57 -12.16
N ASP A 42 -9.31 -39.43 -13.09
CA ASP A 42 -9.14 -40.87 -13.01
C ASP A 42 -7.64 -41.19 -13.05
N SER A 43 -7.20 -41.96 -12.05
CA SER A 43 -5.83 -42.39 -11.87
C SER A 43 -5.51 -43.53 -12.83
N ALA A 44 -4.55 -43.33 -13.73
CA ALA A 44 -3.95 -44.42 -14.49
C ALA A 44 -2.42 -44.34 -14.43
N THR A 45 -1.86 -45.09 -13.49
CA THR A 45 -0.45 -45.48 -13.43
C THR A 45 -0.13 -46.56 -14.47
N PRO A 46 0.94 -46.38 -15.25
CA PRO A 46 1.79 -47.50 -15.64
C PRO A 46 3.14 -47.42 -14.92
N SER A 47 3.44 -48.48 -14.16
CA SER A 47 4.68 -48.76 -13.44
C SER A 47 5.61 -49.55 -14.36
N ASP A 48 6.84 -49.08 -14.54
CA ASP A 48 8.06 -49.78 -15.01
C ASP A 48 9.14 -48.68 -15.14
N ASP A 49 10.43 -48.78 -14.83
CA ASP A 49 11.34 -49.71 -14.16
C ASP A 49 12.71 -49.00 -14.17
N GLU A 50 13.51 -49.18 -13.11
CA GLU A 50 14.96 -48.93 -12.99
C GLU A 50 15.61 -47.49 -13.01
N SER A 51 16.20 -47.16 -11.84
CA SER A 51 17.26 -46.20 -11.42
C SER A 51 18.12 -45.44 -12.47
N PRO A 52 18.57 -44.18 -12.20
CA PRO A 52 19.47 -43.86 -11.08
C PRO A 52 19.22 -42.53 -10.33
N ASP A 53 19.58 -42.61 -9.06
CA ASP A 53 19.72 -41.57 -8.05
C ASP A 53 20.35 -40.28 -8.59
N THR A 54 19.50 -39.32 -8.93
CA THR A 54 19.89 -37.92 -9.11
C THR A 54 18.87 -37.11 -8.34
N GLU A 55 19.28 -36.68 -7.15
CA GLU A 55 18.63 -35.74 -6.25
C GLU A 55 18.46 -34.38 -6.98
N MET A 56 17.63 -34.33 -8.04
CA MET A 56 17.10 -33.08 -8.55
C MET A 56 16.06 -32.67 -7.52
N TYR A 57 16.49 -31.81 -6.61
CA TYR A 57 15.59 -30.94 -5.87
C TYR A 57 14.81 -30.12 -6.90
N ASP A 58 13.71 -30.70 -7.36
CA ASP A 58 12.58 -30.00 -7.94
C ASP A 58 11.99 -29.18 -6.78
N SER A 59 12.67 -28.08 -6.47
CA SER A 59 12.11 -27.00 -5.68
C SER A 59 11.09 -26.30 -6.57
N ASP A 60 10.00 -27.01 -6.90
CA ASP A 60 8.69 -26.41 -7.05
C ASP A 60 8.29 -25.91 -5.66
N GLU A 61 8.98 -24.85 -5.23
CA GLU A 61 8.63 -24.11 -4.05
C GLU A 61 7.39 -23.35 -4.46
N GLY A 62 6.26 -24.03 -4.25
CA GLY A 62 4.93 -23.58 -4.53
C GLY A 62 4.84 -22.10 -4.29
N LYS A 63 4.51 -21.39 -5.36
CA LYS A 63 4.17 -19.99 -5.37
C LYS A 63 2.98 -19.80 -4.44
N CYS A 64 3.28 -19.68 -3.16
CA CYS A 64 2.37 -19.17 -2.16
C CYS A 64 2.24 -17.68 -2.51
N ASP A 65 1.26 -17.38 -3.35
CA ASP A 65 0.66 -16.06 -3.44
C ASP A 65 0.03 -15.75 -2.08
N ASP A 66 0.88 -15.59 -1.06
CA ASP A 66 0.51 -15.04 0.23
C ASP A 66 0.33 -13.54 0.00
N ASP A 67 -0.88 -13.19 -0.41
CA ASP A 67 -1.44 -11.84 -0.44
C ASP A 67 -1.72 -11.32 1.00
N ASN A 68 -1.12 -11.92 2.04
CA ASN A 68 -0.89 -11.18 3.26
C ASN A 68 0.14 -10.10 2.93
N GLU A 69 -0.35 -8.90 2.69
CA GLU A 69 0.44 -7.69 2.70
C GLU A 69 0.97 -7.53 4.14
N GLU A 70 2.04 -8.26 4.44
CA GLU A 70 2.65 -8.35 5.75
C GLU A 70 2.94 -6.93 6.23
N TYR A 71 2.44 -6.60 7.41
CA TYR A 71 2.54 -5.26 7.95
C TYR A 71 4.03 -4.95 8.21
N TYR A 72 4.66 -4.26 7.25
CA TYR A 72 6.05 -3.90 7.37
C TYR A 72 6.21 -2.71 8.33
N GLU A 73 6.87 -2.93 9.47
CA GLU A 73 7.20 -1.87 10.41
C GLU A 73 8.46 -1.13 9.96
N PHE A 74 8.28 0.10 9.48
CA PHE A 74 9.41 0.89 9.00
C PHE A 74 10.18 1.59 10.11
N GLN A 75 11.49 1.75 9.90
CA GLN A 75 12.40 2.44 10.80
C GLN A 75 12.96 3.74 10.21
N LYS A 76 13.55 4.56 11.09
CA LYS A 76 14.22 5.79 10.68
C LYS A 76 15.43 5.45 9.80
N ASN A 77 15.55 6.16 8.69
CA ASN A 77 16.55 5.99 7.63
C ASN A 77 16.34 4.80 6.69
N ASP A 78 15.24 4.06 6.81
CA ASP A 78 14.89 3.05 5.80
C ASP A 78 14.65 3.70 4.44
N SER A 79 15.13 3.03 3.39
CA SER A 79 14.76 3.36 2.02
C SER A 79 13.39 2.77 1.69
N VAL A 80 12.54 3.58 1.08
CA VAL A 80 11.15 3.22 0.80
C VAL A 80 10.71 3.77 -0.55
N TRP A 81 9.67 3.16 -1.10
CA TRP A 81 8.93 3.69 -2.23
C TRP A 81 7.67 4.37 -1.73
N VAL A 82 7.40 5.58 -2.21
CA VAL A 82 6.20 6.35 -1.84
C VAL A 82 5.44 6.82 -3.07
N ARG A 83 4.11 6.86 -2.95
CA ARG A 83 3.21 7.39 -3.97
C ARG A 83 2.44 8.60 -3.42
N PRO A 84 2.95 9.83 -3.62
CA PRO A 84 2.28 11.04 -3.17
C PRO A 84 0.85 11.14 -3.70
N ARG A 85 -0.04 11.73 -2.90
CA ARG A 85 -1.44 11.91 -3.30
C ARG A 85 -1.55 12.70 -4.61
N GLY A 86 -2.46 12.26 -5.48
CA GLY A 86 -2.65 12.84 -6.81
C GLY A 86 -1.57 12.48 -7.84
N THR A 87 -0.66 11.56 -7.51
CA THR A 87 0.31 11.02 -8.47
C THR A 87 0.11 9.53 -8.67
N ARG A 88 0.35 9.04 -9.90
CA ARG A 88 0.33 7.61 -10.21
C ARG A 88 1.70 6.95 -10.02
N SER A 89 2.76 7.73 -10.14
CA SER A 89 4.14 7.26 -10.09
C SER A 89 4.64 7.06 -8.66
N TRP A 90 5.47 6.03 -8.48
CA TRP A 90 6.21 5.78 -7.25
C TRP A 90 7.54 6.52 -7.27
N TYR A 91 7.95 7.02 -6.11
CA TYR A 91 9.20 7.75 -5.92
C TYR A 91 10.00 7.10 -4.80
N GLN A 92 11.30 6.94 -5.01
CA GLN A 92 12.20 6.46 -3.97
C GLN A 92 12.46 7.58 -2.95
N GLY A 93 12.44 7.22 -1.67
CA GLY A 93 12.64 8.12 -0.56
C GLY A 93 13.33 7.45 0.63
N VAL A 94 13.49 8.25 1.68
CA VAL A 94 14.10 7.82 2.95
C VAL A 94 13.26 8.34 4.11
N ILE A 95 12.96 7.47 5.08
CA ILE A 95 12.23 7.84 6.29
C ILE A 95 13.11 8.72 7.18
N LYS A 96 12.59 9.88 7.58
CA LYS A 96 13.28 10.80 8.49
C LYS A 96 12.67 10.85 9.87
N LYS A 97 11.36 10.62 10.01
CA LYS A 97 10.67 10.56 11.29
C LYS A 97 9.59 9.49 11.28
N VAL A 98 9.44 8.82 12.41
CA VAL A 98 8.33 7.90 12.70
C VAL A 98 7.48 8.58 13.78
N SER A 99 6.17 8.67 13.56
CA SER A 99 5.23 9.19 14.55
C SER A 99 4.24 8.10 14.90
N GLN A 100 4.30 7.62 16.14
CA GLN A 100 3.30 6.70 16.67
C GLN A 100 2.10 7.50 17.18
N PRO A 101 0.87 7.03 16.95
CA PRO A 101 -0.32 7.68 17.49
C PRO A 101 -0.37 7.53 19.02
N THR A 102 -0.30 8.65 19.73
CA THR A 102 -0.39 8.66 21.21
C THR A 102 -1.84 8.68 21.71
N GLU A 103 -2.78 9.16 20.88
CA GLU A 103 -4.18 9.33 21.28
C GLU A 103 -5.06 8.11 20.93
N PRO A 104 -6.02 7.72 21.79
CA PRO A 104 -6.95 6.60 21.56
C PRO A 104 -7.65 6.63 20.20
N ARG A 105 -8.03 7.82 19.75
CA ARG A 105 -8.74 8.02 18.48
C ARG A 105 -7.84 7.75 17.26
N HIS A 106 -6.53 7.88 17.44
CA HIS A 106 -5.53 7.77 16.37
C HIS A 106 -4.87 6.39 16.33
N LEU A 107 -4.99 5.57 17.38
CA LEU A 107 -4.50 4.20 17.42
C LEU A 107 -5.01 3.34 16.26
N LYS A 108 -6.27 3.53 15.84
CA LYS A 108 -6.86 2.83 14.68
C LYS A 108 -6.20 3.19 13.35
N ARG A 109 -5.51 4.33 13.25
CA ARG A 109 -4.83 4.79 12.02
C ARG A 109 -3.39 4.29 11.90
N GLY A 110 -2.85 3.67 12.96
CA GLY A 110 -1.48 3.19 12.98
C GLY A 110 -0.42 4.31 12.92
N PRO A 111 0.87 3.93 12.87
CA PRO A 111 1.98 4.86 12.71
C PRO A 111 1.95 5.59 11.36
N VAL A 112 2.49 6.81 11.37
CA VAL A 112 2.73 7.61 10.17
C VAL A 112 4.21 7.94 10.03
N TYR A 113 4.69 7.94 8.79
CA TYR A 113 6.11 8.03 8.45
C TYR A 113 6.37 9.27 7.63
N MET A 114 7.26 10.14 8.11
CA MET A 114 7.72 11.28 7.34
C MET A 114 8.83 10.84 6.40
N VAL A 115 8.59 10.90 5.10
CA VAL A 115 9.53 10.49 4.06
C VAL A 115 10.05 11.72 3.32
N VAL A 116 11.36 11.75 3.08
CA VAL A 116 11.99 12.70 2.17
C VAL A 116 12.30 11.99 0.87
N PHE A 117 11.79 12.52 -0.25
CA PHE A 117 11.92 11.92 -1.58
C PHE A 117 12.17 13.01 -2.63
N ARG A 118 12.67 12.60 -3.80
CA ARG A 118 12.90 13.53 -4.92
C ARG A 118 11.81 13.39 -5.97
N ARG A 119 11.28 14.53 -6.42
CA ARG A 119 10.35 14.62 -7.54
C ARG A 119 10.88 15.67 -8.51
N TYR A 120 11.26 15.23 -9.71
CA TYR A 120 12.00 16.05 -10.68
C TYR A 120 13.27 16.65 -10.04
N TYR A 121 13.38 17.99 -10.00
CA TYR A 121 14.51 18.73 -9.43
C TYR A 121 14.30 19.17 -7.97
N ALA A 122 13.16 18.83 -7.37
CA ALA A 122 12.81 19.24 -6.02
C ALA A 122 12.93 18.07 -5.03
N THR A 123 13.45 18.38 -3.83
CA THR A 123 13.38 17.49 -2.68
C THR A 123 12.13 17.82 -1.88
N LEU A 124 11.22 16.86 -1.77
CA LEU A 124 9.94 16.99 -1.09
C LEU A 124 9.95 16.19 0.22
N ARG A 125 9.04 16.56 1.12
CA ARG A 125 8.82 15.86 2.38
C ARG A 125 7.33 15.77 2.65
N ASP A 126 6.85 14.56 2.92
CA ASP A 126 5.43 14.33 3.20
C ASP A 126 5.26 13.17 4.21
N TRP A 127 4.05 13.01 4.73
CA TRP A 127 3.67 11.97 5.67
C TRP A 127 2.88 10.87 4.98
N PHE A 128 3.27 9.62 5.22
CA PHE A 128 2.68 8.43 4.62
C PHE A 128 2.20 7.47 5.70
N SER A 129 1.16 6.70 5.38
CA SER A 129 0.62 5.66 6.26
C SER A 129 0.61 4.33 5.49
N PRO A 130 1.12 3.23 6.07
CA PRO A 130 1.07 1.92 5.41
C PRO A 130 -0.36 1.50 5.06
N LEU A 131 -1.34 1.91 5.88
CA LEU A 131 -2.76 1.60 5.68
C LEU A 131 -3.35 2.23 4.41
N GLU A 132 -2.73 3.29 3.88
CA GLU A 132 -3.19 3.93 2.63
C GLU A 132 -2.58 3.27 1.39
N GLY A 133 -1.71 2.28 1.54
CA GLY A 133 -1.01 1.62 0.42
C GLY A 133 -0.15 2.60 -0.40
N ASN A 134 0.28 3.72 0.21
CA ASN A 134 1.05 4.78 -0.43
C ASN A 134 2.52 4.80 -0.04
N ILE A 135 2.96 3.80 0.73
CA ILE A 135 4.34 3.54 1.11
C ILE A 135 4.61 2.03 1.02
N LYS A 136 5.74 1.63 0.44
CA LYS A 136 6.20 0.24 0.34
C LYS A 136 7.69 0.16 0.70
N PRO A 137 8.16 -0.95 1.29
CA PRO A 137 9.57 -1.13 1.59
C PRO A 137 10.40 -1.24 0.31
N ASP A 138 11.66 -0.80 0.35
CA ASP A 138 12.57 -0.93 -0.80
C ASP A 138 13.19 -2.34 -0.87
N THR A 139 12.35 -3.33 -1.17
CA THR A 139 12.78 -4.73 -1.35
C THR A 139 12.87 -5.10 -2.84
N PRO A 140 13.69 -6.11 -3.21
CA PRO A 140 13.75 -6.59 -4.59
C PRO A 140 12.38 -6.98 -5.17
N ARG A 141 11.53 -7.64 -4.36
CA ARG A 141 10.15 -8.00 -4.74
C ARG A 141 9.32 -6.77 -5.09
N VAL A 142 9.35 -5.73 -4.25
CA VAL A 142 8.62 -4.49 -4.52
C VAL A 142 9.16 -3.79 -5.75
N ARG A 143 10.49 -3.71 -5.94
CA ARG A 143 11.08 -3.09 -7.13
C ARG A 143 10.62 -3.77 -8.42
N ALA A 144 10.57 -5.11 -8.45
CA ALA A 144 10.07 -5.85 -9.60
C ALA A 144 8.59 -5.51 -9.88
N LEU A 145 7.74 -5.53 -8.86
CA LEU A 145 6.32 -5.14 -8.99
C LEU A 145 6.13 -3.71 -9.51
N LEU A 146 6.99 -2.78 -9.07
CA LEU A 146 6.92 -1.40 -9.51
C LEU A 146 7.40 -1.22 -10.96
N GLN A 147 8.35 -2.03 -11.42
CA GLN A 147 8.84 -2.03 -12.80
C GLN A 147 7.78 -2.55 -13.78
N ASP A 148 7.05 -3.60 -13.42
CA ASP A 148 5.98 -4.16 -14.26
C ASP A 148 4.78 -3.21 -14.42
N SER A 149 4.63 -2.26 -13.50
CA SER A 149 3.52 -1.30 -13.45
C SER A 149 3.82 0.08 -14.07
N ALA A 150 5.05 0.31 -14.53
CA ALA A 150 5.53 1.60 -15.05
C ALA A 150 5.41 1.71 -16.57
#